data_AF-A0A5Q6RJE6-F1
#
_entry.id   AF-A0A5Q6RJE6-F1
#
_cell.length_a   1.000
_cell.length_b   1.000
_cell.length_c   1.000
_cell.angle_alpha   90.00
_cell.angle_beta   90.00
_cell.angle_gamma   90.00
#
_symmetry.space_group_name_H-M   'P 1'
#
loop_
_entity.id
_entity.type
_entity.pdbx_description
1 polymer ?
#
loop_
_entity_poly.entity_id
_entity_poly.type
_entity_poly.pdbx_seq_one_letter_code
_entity_poly.pdbx_strand_id
1 'polypeptide(L)'
;MSLDLSNAERYMLAHGLKGWDGPTECTESLARAFGFSDLEEFVDDGKRIADAIWRREPLTTDDWTRALFALEVGWVSVVVGYANEWYSVHGWSDGRSLAVLRSLQRKIPWQREAVGP
;
A
#
# COMPACT_ATOMS: atom_id res chain seq x y z
N MET A 1 -6.17 -8.39 13.06
CA MET A 1 -7.41 -7.60 13.25
C MET A 1 -8.04 -7.29 11.91
N SER A 2 -9.37 -7.38 11.79
CA SER A 2 -10.12 -6.94 10.60
C SER A 2 -10.63 -5.51 10.82
N LEU A 3 -10.64 -4.69 9.75
CA LEU A 3 -11.05 -3.28 9.77
C LEU A 3 -12.26 -3.06 8.86
N ASP A 4 -13.18 -2.19 9.28
CA ASP A 4 -14.30 -1.78 8.44
C ASP A 4 -13.88 -0.70 7.42
N LEU A 5 -13.33 -1.18 6.31
CA LEU A 5 -12.95 -0.36 5.17
C LEU A 5 -14.09 -0.34 4.14
N SER A 6 -14.27 0.80 3.47
CA SER A 6 -15.12 0.91 2.28
C SER A 6 -14.49 0.20 1.08
N ASN A 7 -15.27 0.03 0.00
CA ASN A 7 -14.74 -0.50 -1.26
C ASN A 7 -13.62 0.38 -1.83
N ALA A 8 -13.74 1.70 -1.73
CA ALA A 8 -12.70 2.62 -2.20
C ALA A 8 -11.43 2.53 -1.36
N GLU A 9 -11.55 2.45 -0.03
CA GLU A 9 -10.40 2.28 0.86
C GLU A 9 -9.66 0.97 0.60
N ARG A 10 -10.38 -0.15 0.46
CA ARG A 10 -9.77 -1.44 0.06
C ARG A 10 -9.10 -1.37 -1.29
N TYR A 11 -9.77 -0.79 -2.29
CA TYR A 11 -9.24 -0.66 -3.64
C TYR A 11 -7.91 0.10 -3.62
N MET A 12 -7.91 1.29 -3.01
CA MET A 12 -6.72 2.13 -2.96
C MET A 12 -5.57 1.46 -2.22
N LEU A 13 -5.84 0.84 -1.06
CA LEU A 13 -4.80 0.19 -0.27
C LEU A 13 -4.21 -1.05 -0.96
N ALA A 14 -5.06 -1.94 -1.47
CA ALA A 14 -4.60 -3.16 -2.13
C ALA A 14 -3.87 -2.87 -3.46
N HIS A 15 -4.34 -1.90 -4.25
CA HIS A 15 -3.64 -1.49 -5.47
C HIS A 15 -2.41 -0.64 -5.16
N GLY A 16 -2.42 0.13 -4.07
CA GLY A 16 -1.26 0.84 -3.57
C GLY A 16 -0.07 -0.07 -3.27
N LEU A 17 -0.37 -1.24 -2.69
CA LEU A 17 0.63 -2.28 -2.41
C LEU A 17 1.00 -3.09 -3.66
N LYS A 18 0.03 -3.48 -4.51
CA LYS A 18 0.32 -4.25 -5.74
C LYS A 18 0.95 -3.43 -6.87
N GLY A 19 0.84 -2.09 -6.85
CA GLY A 19 1.37 -1.23 -7.90
C GLY A 19 2.89 -1.34 -8.09
N TRP A 20 3.58 -1.89 -7.09
CA TRP A 20 5.02 -2.12 -7.07
C TRP A 20 5.47 -3.43 -7.75
N ASP A 21 4.55 -4.35 -8.02
CA ASP A 21 4.78 -5.65 -8.68
C ASP A 21 4.74 -5.53 -10.23
N GLY A 22 5.03 -4.32 -10.75
CA GLY A 22 4.89 -3.95 -12.16
C GLY A 22 6.04 -3.05 -12.65
N PRO A 23 5.84 -2.22 -13.69
CA PRO A 23 6.89 -1.41 -14.31
C PRO A 23 7.50 -0.35 -13.38
N THR A 24 6.91 -0.10 -12.20
CA THR A 24 7.49 0.76 -11.16
C THR A 24 8.65 0.08 -10.41
N GLU A 25 8.95 -1.19 -10.72
CA GLU A 25 10.07 -2.01 -10.23
C GLU A 25 10.46 -1.71 -8.78
N CYS A 26 9.73 -2.30 -7.83
CA CYS A 26 10.12 -2.24 -6.42
C CYS A 26 11.59 -2.66 -6.26
N THR A 27 12.41 -1.76 -5.74
CA THR A 27 13.82 -2.08 -5.46
C THR A 27 13.95 -2.81 -4.14
N GLU A 28 15.02 -3.59 -3.98
CA GLU A 28 15.40 -4.21 -2.70
C GLU A 28 15.40 -3.21 -1.54
N SER A 29 15.88 -1.98 -1.77
CA SER A 29 15.89 -0.92 -0.76
C SER A 29 14.49 -0.43 -0.39
N LEU A 30 13.57 -0.37 -1.35
CA LEU A 30 12.18 0.01 -1.10
C LEU A 30 11.40 -1.11 -0.40
N ALA A 31 11.59 -2.36 -0.81
CA ALA A 31 11.02 -3.51 -0.11
C ALA A 31 11.42 -3.50 1.38
N ARG A 32 12.71 -3.27 1.66
CA ARG A 32 13.20 -3.10 3.03
C ARG A 32 12.64 -1.87 3.73
N ALA A 33 12.56 -0.74 3.03
CA ALA A 33 11.95 0.46 3.57
C ALA A 33 10.49 0.22 3.96
N PHE A 34 9.72 -0.53 3.17
CA PHE A 34 8.33 -0.88 3.48
C PHE A 34 8.19 -1.85 4.66
N GLY A 35 9.28 -2.48 5.11
CA GLY A 35 9.29 -3.37 6.26
C GLY A 35 9.34 -4.85 5.92
N PHE A 36 9.63 -5.21 4.67
CA PHE A 36 9.92 -6.57 4.24
C PHE A 36 11.43 -6.84 4.41
N SER A 37 11.84 -8.09 4.53
CA SER A 37 13.26 -8.46 4.67
C SER A 37 14.03 -8.31 3.36
N ASP A 38 13.38 -8.61 2.24
CA ASP A 38 13.92 -8.54 0.88
C ASP A 38 12.79 -8.38 -0.16
N LEU A 39 13.17 -8.32 -1.44
CA LEU A 39 12.23 -8.21 -2.55
C LEU A 39 11.36 -9.47 -2.73
N GLU A 40 11.85 -10.65 -2.38
CA GLU A 40 11.09 -11.91 -2.54
C GLU A 40 9.93 -11.96 -1.54
N GLU A 41 10.19 -11.64 -0.26
CA GLU A 41 9.14 -11.49 0.74
C GLU A 41 8.16 -10.39 0.34
N PHE A 42 8.63 -9.27 -0.22
CA PHE A 42 7.74 -8.23 -0.71
C PHE A 42 6.73 -8.74 -1.76
N VAL A 43 7.17 -9.54 -2.72
CA VAL A 43 6.29 -10.07 -3.78
C VAL A 43 5.27 -11.04 -3.20
N ASP A 44 5.72 -12.00 -2.39
CA ASP A 44 4.86 -13.05 -1.84
C ASP A 44 3.88 -12.50 -0.79
N ASP A 45 4.41 -11.80 0.22
CA ASP A 45 3.59 -11.24 1.29
C ASP A 45 2.80 -10.02 0.82
N GLY A 46 3.33 -9.20 -0.08
CA GLY A 46 2.58 -8.09 -0.68
C GLY A 46 1.31 -8.58 -1.37
N LYS A 47 1.40 -9.68 -2.12
CA LYS A 47 0.24 -10.33 -2.74
C LYS A 47 -0.72 -10.90 -1.70
N ARG A 48 -0.21 -11.62 -0.69
CA ARG A 48 -1.01 -12.15 0.43
C ARG A 48 -1.80 -11.05 1.13
N ILE A 49 -1.13 -9.95 1.50
CA ILE A 49 -1.73 -8.82 2.21
C ILE A 49 -2.81 -8.16 1.35
N ALA A 50 -2.52 -7.89 0.07
CA ALA A 50 -3.50 -7.29 -0.84
C ALA A 50 -4.74 -8.17 -1.05
N ASP A 51 -4.58 -9.49 -1.15
CA ASP A 51 -5.69 -10.42 -1.28
C ASP A 51 -6.53 -10.49 0.02
N ALA A 52 -5.88 -10.47 1.19
CA ALA A 52 -6.55 -10.39 2.49
C ALA A 52 -7.35 -9.09 2.67
N ILE A 53 -6.80 -7.94 2.24
CA ILE A 53 -7.51 -6.65 2.21
C ILE A 53 -8.80 -6.78 1.38
N TRP A 54 -8.71 -7.38 0.19
CA TRP A 54 -9.88 -7.59 -0.69
C TRP A 54 -10.94 -8.48 -0.06
N ARG A 55 -10.51 -9.56 0.61
CA ARG A 55 -11.39 -10.53 1.26
C ARG A 55 -11.89 -10.10 2.63
N ARG A 56 -11.48 -8.93 3.13
CA ARG A 56 -11.79 -8.41 4.48
C ARG A 56 -11.28 -9.31 5.61
N GLU A 57 -10.20 -10.03 5.32
CA GLU A 57 -9.58 -10.94 6.27
C GLU A 57 -8.78 -10.16 7.33
N PRO A 58 -8.60 -10.73 8.53
CA PRO A 58 -7.76 -10.11 9.55
C PRO A 58 -6.30 -10.05 9.11
N LEU A 59 -5.64 -8.91 9.36
CA LEU A 59 -4.20 -8.72 9.15
C LEU A 59 -3.50 -8.29 10.44
N THR A 60 -2.18 -8.46 10.51
CA THR A 60 -1.38 -7.94 11.62
C THR A 60 -1.23 -6.41 11.53
N THR A 61 -0.84 -5.74 12.61
CA THR A 61 -0.53 -4.30 12.57
C THR A 61 0.61 -4.01 11.58
N ASP A 62 1.58 -4.93 11.48
CA ASP A 62 2.71 -4.81 10.57
C ASP A 62 2.26 -4.90 9.12
N ASP A 63 1.41 -5.87 8.78
CA ASP A 63 0.80 -6.00 7.45
C ASP A 63 0.03 -4.72 7.05
N TRP A 64 -0.74 -4.17 8.00
CA TRP A 64 -1.46 -2.92 7.79
C TRP A 64 -0.51 -1.73 7.57
N THR A 65 0.57 -1.65 8.35
CA THR A 65 1.58 -0.59 8.24
C THR A 65 2.31 -0.68 6.90
N ARG A 66 2.78 -1.86 6.52
CA ARG A 66 3.44 -2.15 5.24
C ARG A 66 2.57 -1.70 4.06
N ALA A 67 1.28 -2.08 4.07
CA ALA A 67 0.34 -1.72 3.01
C ALA A 67 0.08 -0.20 2.94
N LEU A 68 -0.11 0.46 4.09
CA LEU A 68 -0.35 1.90 4.14
C LEU A 68 0.87 2.69 3.66
N PHE A 69 2.06 2.31 4.12
CA PHE A 69 3.28 3.02 3.76
C PHE A 69 3.65 2.83 2.28
N ALA A 70 3.51 1.61 1.75
CA ALA A 70 3.70 1.35 0.33
C ALA A 70 2.74 2.17 -0.56
N LEU A 71 1.47 2.30 -0.15
CA LEU A 71 0.50 3.17 -0.83
C LEU A 71 0.95 4.64 -0.81
N GLU A 72 1.35 5.16 0.36
CA GLU A 72 1.71 6.56 0.52
C GLU A 72 2.90 6.96 -0.35
N VAL A 73 3.93 6.12 -0.39
CA VAL A 73 5.11 6.34 -1.23
C VAL A 73 4.75 6.20 -2.70
N GLY A 74 4.02 5.13 -3.06
CA GLY A 74 3.75 4.77 -4.45
C GLY A 74 2.85 5.78 -5.14
N TRP A 75 1.80 6.23 -4.45
CA TRP A 75 0.84 7.18 -4.99
C TRP A 75 1.42 8.60 -5.14
N VAL A 76 2.20 9.09 -4.17
CA VAL A 76 2.62 10.51 -4.16
C VAL A 76 3.93 10.74 -4.92
N SER A 77 4.83 9.76 -4.94
CA SER A 77 6.16 9.95 -5.50
C SER A 77 6.17 9.80 -7.02
N VAL A 78 6.69 10.81 -7.72
CA VAL A 78 7.06 10.70 -9.15
C VAL A 78 8.47 10.12 -9.35
N VAL A 79 9.28 10.11 -8.29
CA VAL A 79 10.71 9.71 -8.38
C VAL A 79 10.85 8.20 -8.25
N VAL A 80 10.14 7.62 -7.28
CA VAL A 80 10.19 6.19 -6.97
C VAL A 80 8.84 5.51 -7.08
N GLY A 81 7.75 6.27 -7.16
CA GLY A 81 6.40 5.74 -7.26
C GLY A 81 5.81 5.90 -8.65
N TYR A 82 4.50 5.83 -8.73
CA TYR A 82 3.70 5.84 -9.96
C TYR A 82 2.71 7.02 -9.97
N ALA A 83 3.08 8.15 -9.36
CA ALA A 83 2.20 9.32 -9.22
C ALA A 83 1.64 9.84 -10.57
N ASN A 84 2.46 9.80 -11.63
CA ASN A 84 2.08 10.20 -12.99
C ASN A 84 1.13 9.21 -13.69
N GLU A 85 1.08 7.95 -13.22
CA GLU A 85 0.27 6.89 -13.81
C GLU A 85 -1.06 6.69 -13.08
N TRP A 86 -1.17 7.15 -11.83
CA TRP A 86 -2.32 6.87 -10.96
C TRP A 86 -3.67 7.23 -11.58
N TYR A 87 -3.80 8.44 -12.12
CA TYR A 87 -5.04 8.86 -12.80
C TYR A 87 -5.32 8.02 -14.05
N SER A 88 -4.29 7.72 -14.84
CA SER A 88 -4.42 6.98 -16.09
C SER A 88 -4.81 5.52 -15.86
N VAL A 89 -4.28 4.89 -14.81
CA VAL A 89 -4.54 3.47 -14.48
C VAL A 89 -5.86 3.30 -13.72
N HIS A 90 -6.14 4.18 -12.76
CA HIS A 90 -7.28 4.00 -11.83
C HIS A 90 -8.47 4.91 -12.13
N GLY A 91 -8.28 5.99 -12.90
CA GLY A 91 -9.31 7.00 -13.19
C GLY A 91 -9.68 7.87 -11.99
N TRP A 92 -8.81 7.95 -10.98
CA TRP A 92 -9.08 8.70 -9.74
C TRP A 92 -8.37 10.03 -9.74
N SER A 93 -9.10 11.12 -9.48
CA SER A 93 -8.49 12.42 -9.26
C SER A 93 -7.69 12.47 -7.96
N ASP A 94 -6.74 13.40 -7.88
CA ASP A 94 -5.94 13.63 -6.66
C ASP A 94 -6.83 13.95 -5.46
N GLY A 95 -7.85 14.80 -5.65
CA GLY A 95 -8.78 15.16 -4.58
C GLY A 95 -9.54 13.96 -4.02
N ARG A 96 -9.99 13.04 -4.89
CA ARG A 96 -10.62 11.78 -4.46
C ARG A 96 -9.61 10.89 -3.74
N SER A 97 -8.43 10.71 -4.30
CA SER A 97 -7.39 9.82 -3.77
C SER A 97 -6.90 10.31 -2.40
N LEU A 98 -6.66 11.61 -2.25
CA LEU A 98 -6.28 12.22 -0.98
C LEU A 98 -7.37 12.06 0.09
N ALA A 99 -8.65 12.23 -0.27
CA ALA A 99 -9.75 12.03 0.67
C ALA A 99 -9.81 10.58 1.18
N VAL A 100 -9.62 9.60 0.28
CA VAL A 100 -9.56 8.17 0.64
C VAL A 100 -8.33 7.87 1.49
N LEU A 101 -7.14 8.36 1.13
CA LEU A 101 -5.91 8.19 1.90
C LEU A 101 -6.06 8.73 3.33
N ARG A 102 -6.58 9.96 3.48
CA ARG A 102 -6.79 10.54 4.82
C ARG A 102 -7.79 9.73 5.65
N SER A 103 -8.76 9.07 5.01
CA SER A 103 -9.65 8.14 5.70
C SER A 103 -8.91 6.87 6.16
N LEU A 104 -8.10 6.27 5.28
CA LEU A 104 -7.24 5.12 5.61
C LEU A 104 -6.32 5.42 6.81
N GLN A 105 -5.61 6.53 6.77
CA GLN A 105 -4.67 6.95 7.83
C GLN A 105 -5.31 7.15 9.21
N ARG A 106 -6.62 7.42 9.27
CA ARG A 106 -7.36 7.51 10.54
C ARG A 106 -7.83 6.16 11.07
N LYS A 107 -8.05 5.19 10.18
CA LYS A 107 -8.63 3.88 10.52
C LYS A 107 -7.59 2.80 10.74
N ILE A 108 -6.47 2.88 10.02
CA ILE A 108 -5.42 1.87 10.03
C ILE A 108 -4.51 2.10 11.23
N PRO A 109 -4.32 1.09 12.10
CA PRO A 109 -3.25 1.15 13.08
C PRO A 109 -1.91 1.06 12.33
N TRP A 110 -0.95 1.85 12.76
CA TRP A 110 0.40 1.82 12.21
C TRP A 110 1.42 1.88 13.34
N GLN A 111 2.60 1.34 13.09
CA GLN A 111 3.73 1.40 14.02
C GLN A 111 5.03 1.63 13.23
N ARG A 112 5.86 2.58 13.67
CA ARG A 112 7.06 2.98 12.92
C ARG A 112 8.11 1.86 12.85
N GLU A 113 8.06 0.95 13.82
CA GLU A 113 8.96 -0.20 13.96
C GLU A 113 8.69 -1.30 12.91
N ALA A 114 7.50 -1.31 12.29
CA ALA A 114 7.14 -2.29 11.26
C ALA A 114 7.68 -1.95 9.86
N VAL A 115 8.32 -0.80 9.69
CA VAL A 115 8.93 -0.36 8.43
C VAL A 115 10.43 -0.17 8.63
N GLY A 116 11.22 -0.27 7.56
CA GLY A 116 12.68 -0.28 7.64
C GLY A 116 13.29 0.95 8.33
N PRO A 117 14.55 0.84 8.82
CA PRO A 117 15.28 1.97 9.39
C PRO A 117 15.37 3.16 8.43
#